data_AF-A0A418VYN0-F1
#
_entry.id   AF-A0A418VYN0-F1
#
_cell.length_a   1.000
_cell.length_b   1.000
_cell.length_c   1.000
_cell.angle_alpha   90.00
_cell.angle_beta   90.00
_cell.angle_gamma   90.00
#
_symmetry.space_group_name_H-M   'P 1'
#
loop_
_entity.id
_entity.type
_entity.pdbx_description
1 polymer ?
#
loop_
_entity_poly.entity_id
_entity_poly.type
_entity_poly.pdbx_seq_one_letter_code
_entity_poly.pdbx_strand_id
1 'polypeptide(L)'
;MTFSAQSSVTEQKLLRQRLDVAFAEAAQPLSRDEVTEIVRSILGSMDGDISATDLRLYKEVVDLAKYIENAKQELASLQPEEIRDEHIRSATDELDAVVGATEKATFAIFDSCDAISALAGQTDPAVSAKLNDEITKIFEACNFQDITGQRITKVVRTLKHIESKVDMIVAAFGSEVRKNYAPRLAKLAAEDAAVPVEAAATPADAAAADQKLLHGPQLPGNAMDQDEIDRLLASFD
;
A
#
# COMPACT_ATOMS: atom_id res chain seq x y z
N MET A 1 14.70 18.41 28.93
CA MET A 1 13.97 17.14 29.21
C MET A 1 14.66 16.24 30.25
N THR A 2 15.83 16.59 30.79
CA THR A 2 16.59 15.75 31.75
C THR A 2 16.21 15.96 33.23
N PHE A 3 15.55 17.08 33.58
CA PHE A 3 15.24 17.45 34.97
C PHE A 3 14.03 16.68 35.57
N SER A 4 13.02 16.36 34.77
CA SER A 4 11.78 15.71 35.23
C SER A 4 11.99 14.22 35.57
N ALA A 5 12.85 13.51 34.82
CA ALA A 5 13.17 12.11 35.11
C ALA A 5 14.00 11.94 36.40
N GLN A 6 14.88 12.89 36.72
CA GLN A 6 15.66 12.86 37.95
C GLN A 6 14.82 13.16 39.20
N SER A 7 13.78 14.00 39.08
CA SER A 7 12.81 14.26 40.17
C SER A 7 12.01 13.00 40.50
N SER A 8 11.42 12.36 39.48
CA SER A 8 10.60 11.16 39.64
C SER A 8 11.35 9.97 40.24
N VAL A 9 12.61 9.74 39.86
CA VAL A 9 13.45 8.68 40.43
C VAL A 9 13.81 8.96 41.90
N THR A 10 13.98 10.23 42.26
CA THR A 10 14.26 10.64 43.64
C THR A 10 13.01 10.51 44.53
N GLU A 11 11.84 10.85 43.98
CA GLU A 11 10.53 10.69 44.63
C GLU A 11 10.18 9.21 44.87
N GLN A 12 10.42 8.33 43.89
CA GLN A 12 10.23 6.89 44.05
C GLN A 12 11.15 6.28 45.13
N LYS A 13 12.40 6.75 45.21
CA LYS A 13 13.34 6.32 46.26
C LYS A 13 12.88 6.75 47.64
N LEU A 14 12.38 7.98 47.79
CA LEU A 14 11.87 8.49 49.07
C LEU A 14 10.63 7.74 49.55
N LEU A 15 9.68 7.46 48.64
CA LEU A 15 8.48 6.66 48.93
C LEU A 15 8.87 5.26 49.40
N ARG A 16 9.78 4.60 48.67
CA ARG A 16 10.25 3.26 49.00
C ARG A 16 10.96 3.23 50.35
N GLN A 17 11.83 4.20 50.64
CA GLN A 17 12.51 4.31 51.92
C GLN A 17 11.55 4.49 53.09
N ARG A 18 10.50 5.31 52.95
CA ARG A 18 9.51 5.51 54.02
C ARG A 18 8.58 4.32 54.23
N LEU A 19 8.20 3.64 53.14
CA LEU A 19 7.46 2.37 53.23
C LEU A 19 8.32 1.30 53.91
N ASP A 20 9.60 1.17 53.54
CA ASP A 20 10.52 0.20 54.14
C ASP A 20 10.73 0.46 55.65
N VAL A 21 10.82 1.74 56.06
CA VAL A 21 10.88 2.12 57.49
C VAL A 21 9.56 1.79 58.21
N ALA A 22 8.41 2.12 57.60
CA ALA A 22 7.10 1.78 58.18
C ALA A 22 6.88 0.26 58.29
N PHE A 23 7.38 -0.52 57.33
CA PHE A 23 7.38 -1.99 57.38
C PHE A 23 8.34 -2.54 58.43
N ALA A 24 9.48 -1.88 58.68
CA ALA A 24 10.45 -2.31 59.68
C ALA A 24 10.01 -1.99 61.12
N GLU A 25 9.24 -0.91 61.32
CA GLU A 25 8.70 -0.52 62.63
C GLU A 25 7.36 -1.20 62.95
N ALA A 26 6.65 -1.72 61.94
CA ALA A 26 5.39 -2.42 62.14
C ALA A 26 5.59 -3.85 62.65
N ALA A 27 5.02 -4.17 63.81
CA ALA A 27 5.05 -5.52 64.39
C ALA A 27 4.15 -6.54 63.64
N GLN A 28 3.30 -6.07 62.72
CA GLN A 28 2.41 -6.87 61.87
C GLN A 28 2.38 -6.28 60.44
N PRO A 29 1.98 -7.07 59.42
CA PRO A 29 1.85 -6.57 58.06
C PRO A 29 0.87 -5.41 58.02
N LEU A 30 1.28 -4.28 57.42
CA LEU A 30 0.45 -3.09 57.29
C LEU A 30 -0.89 -3.43 56.64
N SER A 31 -1.98 -2.98 57.26
CA SER A 31 -3.32 -3.08 56.72
C SER A 31 -3.50 -2.20 55.49
N ARG A 32 -4.49 -2.53 54.66
CA ARG A 32 -4.81 -1.75 53.45
C ARG A 32 -5.10 -0.28 53.75
N ASP A 33 -5.68 0.00 54.91
CA ASP A 33 -6.06 1.35 55.33
C ASP A 33 -4.82 2.16 55.75
N GLU A 34 -3.86 1.53 56.44
CA GLU A 34 -2.59 2.16 56.81
C GLU A 34 -1.72 2.49 55.59
N VAL A 35 -1.66 1.58 54.61
CA VAL A 35 -0.96 1.84 53.33
C VAL A 35 -1.63 3.01 52.60
N THR A 36 -2.95 3.10 52.64
CA THR A 36 -3.71 4.18 52.00
C THR A 36 -3.44 5.53 52.67
N GLU A 37 -3.35 5.58 54.00
CA GLU A 37 -2.98 6.78 54.74
C GLU A 37 -1.55 7.26 54.43
N ILE A 38 -0.58 6.34 54.38
CA ILE A 38 0.81 6.69 54.06
C ILE A 38 0.91 7.27 52.65
N VAL A 39 0.26 6.63 51.67
CA VAL A 39 0.22 7.12 50.28
C VAL A 39 -0.46 8.49 50.22
N ARG A 40 -1.56 8.70 50.95
CA ARG A 40 -2.31 9.97 50.97
C ARG A 40 -1.53 11.08 51.66
N SER A 41 -0.79 10.78 52.72
CA SER A 41 0.10 11.71 53.41
C SER A 41 1.26 12.16 52.51
N ILE A 42 1.83 11.25 51.71
CA ILE A 42 2.90 11.57 50.77
C ILE A 42 2.38 12.41 49.60
N LEU A 43 1.23 12.02 49.02
CA LEU A 43 0.55 12.79 47.98
C LEU A 43 0.11 14.19 48.49
N GLY A 44 -0.22 14.32 49.78
CA GLY A 44 -0.53 15.61 50.40
C GLY A 44 0.68 16.46 50.79
N SER A 45 1.86 15.84 50.95
CA SER A 45 3.13 16.54 51.25
C SER A 45 3.86 17.07 50.01
N MET A 46 3.43 16.66 48.81
CA MET A 46 3.87 17.21 47.54
C MET A 46 3.00 18.43 47.22
N ASP A 47 3.43 19.59 47.69
CA ASP A 47 2.82 20.88 47.34
C ASP A 47 2.94 21.12 45.82
N GLY A 48 1.82 21.07 45.09
CA GLY A 48 1.74 21.47 43.68
C GLY A 48 0.94 20.54 42.76
N ASP A 49 -0.38 20.71 42.74
CA ASP A 49 -1.20 20.78 41.52
C ASP A 49 -1.26 19.56 40.57
N ILE A 50 -1.41 18.33 41.09
CA ILE A 50 -2.00 17.25 40.28
C ILE A 50 -3.51 17.30 40.49
N SER A 51 -4.18 18.06 39.63
CA SER A 51 -5.64 18.12 39.62
C SER A 51 -6.22 16.74 39.33
N ALA A 52 -7.44 16.47 39.80
CA ALA A 52 -8.20 15.29 39.35
C ALA A 52 -8.31 15.23 37.81
N THR A 53 -8.23 16.39 37.15
CA THR A 53 -8.16 16.54 35.70
C THR A 53 -6.85 16.00 35.13
N ASP A 54 -5.71 16.25 35.77
CA ASP A 54 -4.40 15.77 35.30
C ASP A 54 -4.28 14.25 35.44
N LEU A 55 -4.83 13.69 36.53
CA LEU A 55 -4.89 12.24 36.72
C LEU A 55 -5.78 11.56 35.66
N ARG A 56 -6.89 12.23 35.27
CA ARG A 56 -7.80 11.77 34.22
C ARG A 56 -7.12 11.84 32.85
N LEU A 57 -6.46 12.96 32.53
CA LEU A 57 -5.73 13.13 31.28
C LEU A 57 -4.58 12.12 31.16
N TYR A 58 -3.83 11.90 32.25
CA TYR A 58 -2.79 10.88 32.30
C TYR A 58 -3.37 9.48 32.03
N LYS A 59 -4.51 9.14 32.64
CA LYS A 59 -5.21 7.88 32.37
C LYS A 59 -5.63 7.76 30.90
N GLU A 60 -6.20 8.80 30.32
CA GLU A 60 -6.60 8.82 28.90
C GLU A 60 -5.40 8.63 27.97
N VAL A 61 -4.26 9.27 28.26
CA VAL A 61 -3.01 9.09 27.51
C VAL A 61 -2.46 7.67 27.66
N VAL A 62 -2.51 7.09 28.86
CA VAL A 62 -2.09 5.71 29.11
C VAL A 62 -3.00 4.71 28.40
N ASP A 63 -4.31 4.94 28.40
CA ASP A 63 -5.28 4.08 27.72
C ASP A 63 -5.13 4.19 26.19
N LEU A 64 -4.86 5.39 25.66
CA LEU A 64 -4.49 5.58 24.25
C LEU A 64 -3.18 4.87 23.90
N ALA A 65 -2.17 4.95 24.76
CA ALA A 65 -0.90 4.26 24.55
C ALA A 65 -1.08 2.74 24.49
N LYS A 66 -1.90 2.17 25.39
CA LYS A 66 -2.27 0.74 25.36
C LYS A 66 -3.04 0.38 24.09
N TYR A 67 -3.97 1.23 23.67
CA TYR A 67 -4.72 1.01 22.43
C TYR A 67 -3.80 0.98 21.21
N ILE A 68 -2.86 1.92 21.11
CA ILE A 68 -1.85 1.97 20.04
C ILE A 68 -0.96 0.71 20.08
N GLU A 69 -0.58 0.25 21.26
CA GLU A 69 0.26 -0.95 21.41
C GLU A 69 -0.47 -2.23 20.98
N ASN A 70 -1.73 -2.39 21.35
CA ASN A 70 -2.55 -3.50 20.90
C ASN A 70 -2.76 -3.46 19.38
N ALA A 71 -3.06 -2.27 18.82
CA ALA A 71 -3.21 -2.10 17.38
C ALA A 71 -1.91 -2.44 16.62
N LYS A 72 -0.74 -2.09 17.17
CA LYS A 72 0.56 -2.50 16.60
C LYS A 72 0.74 -4.01 16.60
N GLN A 73 0.37 -4.70 17.68
CA GLN A 73 0.47 -6.16 17.78
C GLN A 73 -0.49 -6.86 16.81
N GLU A 74 -1.73 -6.39 16.70
CA GLU A 74 -2.69 -6.89 15.72
C GLU A 74 -2.17 -6.68 14.28
N LEU A 75 -1.62 -5.51 13.98
CA LEU A 75 -1.06 -5.21 12.66
C LEU A 75 0.18 -6.05 12.34
N ALA A 76 1.04 -6.32 13.33
CA ALA A 76 2.18 -7.23 13.19
C ALA A 76 1.72 -8.67 12.93
N SER A 77 0.59 -9.09 13.50
CA SER A 77 0.03 -10.43 13.29
C SER A 77 -0.53 -10.66 11.88
N LEU A 78 -0.82 -9.59 11.13
CA LEU A 78 -1.27 -9.68 9.73
C LEU A 78 -0.15 -10.12 8.77
N GLN A 79 1.08 -10.26 9.24
CA GLN A 79 2.24 -10.64 8.42
C GLN A 79 2.31 -9.89 7.08
N PRO A 80 2.29 -8.54 7.10
CA PRO A 80 2.29 -7.74 5.88
C PRO A 80 3.49 -8.01 4.94
N GLU A 81 4.57 -8.57 5.48
CA GLU A 81 5.76 -8.99 4.73
C GLU A 81 5.48 -10.23 3.85
N GLU A 82 4.71 -11.21 4.34
CA GLU A 82 4.30 -12.40 3.58
C GLU A 82 3.36 -12.02 2.43
N ILE A 83 2.38 -11.16 2.71
CA ILE A 83 1.44 -10.64 1.69
C ILE A 83 2.19 -9.90 0.57
N ARG A 84 3.21 -9.10 0.94
CA ARG A 84 4.03 -8.36 -0.02
C ARG A 84 4.91 -9.30 -0.85
N ASP A 85 5.74 -10.09 -0.17
CA ASP A 85 6.83 -10.81 -0.80
C ASP A 85 6.37 -12.09 -1.52
N GLU A 86 5.33 -12.77 -1.01
CA GLU A 86 4.82 -14.00 -1.65
C GLU A 86 3.64 -13.72 -2.60
N HIS A 87 2.66 -12.91 -2.19
CA HIS A 87 1.42 -12.81 -2.95
C HIS A 87 1.42 -11.68 -3.99
N ILE A 88 1.78 -10.45 -3.60
CA ILE A 88 1.68 -9.30 -4.51
C ILE A 88 2.80 -9.34 -5.57
N ARG A 89 4.03 -9.63 -5.18
CA ARG A 89 5.16 -9.72 -6.13
C ARG A 89 4.97 -10.86 -7.12
N SER A 90 4.65 -12.08 -6.65
CA SER A 90 4.40 -13.22 -7.54
C SER A 90 3.26 -12.95 -8.51
N ALA A 91 2.13 -12.39 -8.03
CA ALA A 91 1.01 -12.07 -8.89
C ALA A 91 1.37 -11.02 -9.96
N THR A 92 2.21 -10.03 -9.62
CA THR A 92 2.67 -9.02 -10.57
C THR A 92 3.55 -9.62 -11.65
N ASP A 93 4.54 -10.43 -11.27
CA ASP A 93 5.46 -11.09 -12.20
C ASP A 93 4.74 -12.10 -13.11
N GLU A 94 3.79 -12.86 -12.56
CA GLU A 94 2.94 -13.77 -13.32
C GLU A 94 2.05 -13.04 -14.33
N LEU A 95 1.46 -11.90 -13.93
CA LEU A 95 0.63 -11.09 -14.83
C LEU A 95 1.45 -10.46 -15.96
N ASP A 96 2.66 -9.96 -15.67
CA ASP A 96 3.57 -9.45 -16.70
C ASP A 96 4.02 -10.58 -17.66
N ALA A 97 4.28 -11.78 -17.13
CA ALA A 97 4.61 -12.96 -17.94
C ALA A 97 3.43 -13.38 -18.85
N VAL A 98 2.19 -13.30 -18.35
CA VAL A 98 0.99 -13.54 -19.16
C VAL A 98 0.89 -12.55 -20.31
N VAL A 99 1.11 -11.25 -20.07
CA VAL A 99 1.11 -10.23 -21.13
C VAL A 99 2.14 -10.59 -22.20
N GLY A 100 3.39 -10.82 -21.83
CA GLY A 100 4.44 -11.17 -22.78
C GLY A 100 4.18 -12.47 -23.54
N ALA A 101 3.63 -13.50 -22.88
CA ALA A 101 3.24 -14.75 -23.53
C ALA A 101 2.10 -14.55 -24.55
N THR A 102 1.11 -13.71 -24.22
CA THR A 102 0.00 -13.40 -25.12
C THR A 102 0.44 -12.59 -26.33
N GLU A 103 1.32 -11.61 -26.16
CA GLU A 103 1.90 -10.86 -27.29
C GLU A 103 2.68 -11.78 -28.23
N LYS A 104 3.53 -12.65 -27.67
CA LYS A 104 4.30 -13.62 -28.46
C LYS A 104 3.39 -14.58 -29.23
N ALA A 105 2.30 -15.03 -28.62
CA ALA A 105 1.31 -15.88 -29.28
C ALA A 105 0.62 -15.12 -30.43
N THR A 106 0.26 -13.85 -30.25
CA THR A 106 -0.32 -13.01 -31.29
C THR A 106 0.62 -12.84 -32.49
N PHE A 107 1.91 -12.56 -32.26
CA PHE A 107 2.88 -12.48 -33.35
C PHE A 107 3.02 -13.80 -34.12
N ALA A 108 3.02 -14.94 -33.42
CA ALA A 108 3.07 -16.25 -34.09
C ALA A 108 1.80 -16.53 -34.92
N ILE A 109 0.63 -16.03 -34.50
CA ILE A 109 -0.60 -16.07 -35.30
C ILE A 109 -0.45 -15.20 -36.55
N PHE A 110 0.12 -14.00 -36.43
CA PHE A 110 0.34 -13.10 -37.58
C PHE A 110 1.30 -13.73 -38.61
N ASP A 111 2.43 -14.28 -38.16
CA ASP A 111 3.37 -15.00 -39.03
C ASP A 111 2.67 -16.16 -39.77
N SER A 112 1.76 -16.86 -39.10
CA SER A 112 0.98 -17.95 -39.69
C SER A 112 -0.02 -17.41 -40.74
N CYS A 113 -0.71 -16.31 -40.45
CA CYS A 113 -1.60 -15.63 -41.39
C CYS A 113 -0.87 -15.16 -42.64
N ASP A 114 0.33 -14.57 -42.50
CA ASP A 114 1.15 -14.13 -43.62
C ASP A 114 1.59 -15.31 -44.51
N ALA A 115 1.98 -16.43 -43.89
CA ALA A 115 2.28 -17.65 -44.63
C ALA A 115 1.06 -18.19 -45.39
N ILE A 116 -0.13 -18.16 -44.79
CA ILE A 116 -1.38 -18.56 -45.46
C ILE A 116 -1.70 -17.59 -46.61
N SER A 117 -1.50 -16.28 -46.43
CA SER A 117 -1.73 -15.27 -47.48
C SER A 117 -0.82 -15.51 -48.69
N ALA A 118 0.46 -15.82 -48.47
CA ALA A 118 1.41 -16.16 -49.53
C ALA A 118 1.02 -17.42 -50.31
N LEU A 119 0.45 -18.42 -49.64
CA LEU A 119 -0.10 -19.62 -50.29
C LEU A 119 -1.42 -19.32 -51.02
N ALA A 120 -2.28 -18.47 -50.46
CA ALA A 120 -3.53 -18.05 -51.07
C ALA A 120 -3.29 -17.35 -52.41
N GLY A 121 -2.21 -16.56 -52.53
CA GLY A 121 -1.81 -15.91 -53.79
C GLY A 121 -1.46 -16.88 -54.92
N GLN A 122 -1.25 -18.17 -54.63
CA GLN A 122 -0.94 -19.21 -55.61
C GLN A 122 -2.18 -20.03 -56.01
N THR A 123 -3.35 -19.71 -55.44
CA THR A 123 -4.62 -20.39 -55.73
C THR A 123 -5.50 -19.59 -56.68
N ASP A 124 -6.62 -20.19 -57.13
CA ASP A 124 -7.61 -19.50 -57.96
C ASP A 124 -8.09 -18.18 -57.29
N PRO A 125 -8.32 -17.10 -58.07
CA PRO A 125 -8.67 -15.78 -57.52
C PRO A 125 -9.87 -15.78 -56.57
N ALA A 126 -10.88 -16.62 -56.84
CA ALA A 126 -12.07 -16.72 -56.01
C ALA A 126 -11.81 -17.41 -54.66
N VAL A 127 -10.83 -18.32 -54.59
CA VAL A 127 -10.41 -18.98 -53.35
C VAL A 127 -9.46 -18.08 -52.57
N SER A 128 -8.53 -17.44 -53.28
CA SER A 128 -7.59 -16.46 -52.74
C SER A 128 -8.30 -15.31 -52.01
N ALA A 129 -9.35 -14.75 -52.63
CA ALA A 129 -10.15 -13.69 -52.01
C ALA A 129 -10.79 -14.14 -50.68
N LYS A 130 -11.40 -15.34 -50.65
CA LYS A 130 -12.01 -15.88 -49.43
C LYS A 130 -11.01 -16.13 -48.31
N LEU A 131 -9.82 -16.63 -48.65
CA LEU A 131 -8.76 -16.84 -47.66
C LEU A 131 -8.27 -15.51 -47.07
N ASN A 132 -8.07 -14.49 -47.91
CA ASN A 132 -7.67 -13.16 -47.43
C ASN A 132 -8.75 -12.47 -46.58
N ASP A 133 -10.03 -12.67 -46.89
CA ASP A 133 -11.13 -12.20 -46.04
C ASP A 133 -11.08 -12.83 -44.64
N GLU A 134 -10.85 -14.15 -44.54
CA GLU A 134 -10.73 -14.82 -43.24
C GLU A 134 -9.46 -14.41 -42.49
N ILE A 135 -8.32 -14.23 -43.18
CA ILE A 135 -7.09 -13.70 -42.58
C ILE A 135 -7.31 -12.30 -42.00
N THR A 136 -8.04 -11.44 -42.72
CA THR A 136 -8.38 -10.08 -42.26
C THR A 136 -9.19 -10.13 -40.98
N LYS A 137 -10.19 -11.01 -40.88
CA LYS A 137 -10.96 -11.22 -39.65
C LYS A 137 -10.09 -11.68 -38.47
N ILE A 138 -9.09 -12.53 -38.73
CA ILE A 138 -8.15 -12.96 -37.68
C ILE A 138 -7.32 -11.77 -37.18
N PHE A 139 -6.79 -10.95 -38.09
CA PHE A 139 -6.06 -9.73 -37.71
C PHE A 139 -6.92 -8.80 -36.85
N GLU A 140 -8.16 -8.54 -37.25
CA GLU A 140 -9.10 -7.71 -36.49
C GLU A 140 -9.39 -8.29 -35.10
N ALA A 141 -9.61 -9.60 -34.99
CA ALA A 141 -9.88 -10.26 -33.72
C ALA A 141 -8.67 -10.22 -32.76
N CYS A 142 -7.45 -10.39 -33.28
CA CYS A 142 -6.22 -10.33 -32.51
C CYS A 142 -5.86 -8.89 -32.08
N ASN A 143 -6.30 -7.86 -32.82
CA ASN A 143 -6.07 -6.47 -32.47
C ASN A 143 -6.76 -6.06 -31.14
N PHE A 144 -7.80 -6.81 -30.72
CA PHE A 144 -8.46 -6.63 -29.42
C PHE A 144 -7.57 -7.07 -28.22
N GLN A 145 -6.43 -7.74 -28.46
CA GLN A 145 -5.52 -8.17 -27.40
C GLN A 145 -4.84 -7.00 -26.68
N ASP A 146 -4.62 -5.87 -27.37
CA ASP A 146 -4.06 -4.64 -26.78
C ASP A 146 -4.87 -4.19 -25.54
N ILE A 147 -6.18 -4.39 -25.56
CA ILE A 147 -7.09 -4.04 -24.47
C ILE A 147 -6.88 -4.94 -23.25
N THR A 148 -6.55 -6.21 -23.49
CA THR A 148 -6.23 -7.15 -22.43
C THR A 148 -4.87 -6.81 -21.81
N GLY A 149 -3.87 -6.47 -22.62
CA GLY A 149 -2.56 -5.99 -22.16
C GLY A 149 -2.68 -4.71 -21.31
N GLN A 150 -3.46 -3.73 -21.77
CA GLN A 150 -3.72 -2.48 -21.04
C GLN A 150 -4.46 -2.73 -19.72
N ARG A 151 -5.47 -3.62 -19.70
CA ARG A 151 -6.20 -3.98 -18.48
C ARG A 151 -5.29 -4.67 -17.47
N ILE A 152 -4.46 -5.62 -17.91
CA ILE A 152 -3.51 -6.30 -17.02
C ILE A 152 -2.48 -5.29 -16.48
N THR A 153 -1.95 -4.42 -17.33
CA THR A 153 -1.02 -3.34 -16.92
C THR A 153 -1.65 -2.45 -15.84
N LYS A 154 -2.94 -2.13 -15.97
CA LYS A 154 -3.67 -1.36 -14.94
C LYS A 154 -3.77 -2.12 -13.62
N VAL A 155 -4.08 -3.42 -13.66
CA VAL A 155 -4.14 -4.28 -12.47
C VAL A 155 -2.76 -4.34 -11.79
N VAL A 156 -1.69 -4.57 -12.56
CA VAL A 156 -0.31 -4.58 -12.08
C VAL A 156 0.05 -3.26 -11.40
N ARG A 157 -0.30 -2.11 -11.99
CA ARG A 157 -0.07 -0.79 -11.39
C ARG A 157 -0.81 -0.63 -10.05
N THR A 158 -2.05 -1.11 -9.97
CA THR A 158 -2.81 -1.09 -8.72
C THR A 158 -2.16 -1.98 -7.65
N LEU A 159 -1.69 -3.18 -8.01
CA LEU A 159 -0.97 -4.07 -7.09
C LEU A 159 0.31 -3.43 -6.56
N LYS A 160 1.12 -2.80 -7.42
CA LYS A 160 2.32 -2.03 -7.01
C LYS A 160 1.98 -0.88 -6.07
N HIS A 161 0.84 -0.21 -6.28
CA HIS A 161 0.38 0.84 -5.36
C HIS A 161 0.02 0.28 -3.98
N ILE A 162 -0.63 -0.88 -3.93
CA ILE A 162 -0.96 -1.57 -2.68
C ILE A 162 0.32 -1.98 -1.95
N GLU A 163 1.31 -2.55 -2.64
CA GLU A 163 2.63 -2.90 -2.09
C GLU A 163 3.28 -1.68 -1.40
N SER A 164 3.33 -0.52 -2.08
CA SER A 164 3.89 0.72 -1.51
C SER A 164 3.16 1.17 -0.24
N LYS A 165 1.84 1.04 -0.18
CA LYS A 165 1.05 1.40 1.01
C LYS A 165 1.31 0.44 2.17
N VAL A 166 1.44 -0.85 1.89
CA VAL A 166 1.80 -1.85 2.90
C VAL A 166 3.19 -1.53 3.48
N ASP A 167 4.17 -1.15 2.65
CA ASP A 167 5.50 -0.75 3.10
C ASP A 167 5.48 0.47 4.02
N MET A 168 4.69 1.49 3.69
CA MET A 168 4.52 2.68 4.54
C MET A 168 3.95 2.32 5.90
N ILE A 169 2.96 1.41 5.93
CA ILE A 169 2.32 0.95 7.16
C ILE A 169 3.34 0.18 8.01
N VAL A 170 4.08 -0.76 7.43
CA VAL A 170 5.13 -1.51 8.15
C VAL A 170 6.20 -0.57 8.71
N ALA A 171 6.64 0.42 7.93
CA ALA A 171 7.65 1.39 8.35
C ALA A 171 7.18 2.33 9.48
N ALA A 172 5.89 2.70 9.49
CA ALA A 172 5.31 3.59 10.49
C ALA A 172 5.14 2.92 11.86
N PHE A 173 4.86 1.61 11.90
CA PHE A 173 4.49 0.90 13.12
C PHE A 173 5.60 0.02 13.73
N GLY A 174 6.67 -0.30 12.98
CA GLY A 174 7.78 -1.12 13.48
C GLY A 174 8.92 -0.34 14.15
N SER A 175 9.09 -0.46 15.48
CA SER A 175 10.26 0.07 16.22
C SER A 175 11.49 -0.85 16.20
N GLU A 176 11.33 -2.17 16.06
CA GLU A 176 12.46 -3.10 15.86
C GLU A 176 12.82 -3.35 14.38
N VAL A 177 11.85 -3.17 13.48
CA VAL A 177 12.01 -3.34 12.02
C VAL A 177 12.87 -2.23 11.39
N ARG A 178 12.90 -1.04 12.02
CA ARG A 178 13.64 0.13 11.53
C ARG A 178 15.15 -0.10 11.36
N LYS A 179 15.76 -1.01 12.14
CA LYS A 179 17.20 -1.32 12.04
C LYS A 179 17.56 -2.22 10.85
N ASN A 180 16.64 -3.08 10.39
CA ASN A 180 16.88 -4.01 9.29
C ASN A 180 16.44 -3.46 7.92
N TYR A 181 15.55 -2.46 7.88
CA TYR A 181 14.96 -1.95 6.64
C TYR A 181 15.44 -0.54 6.24
N ALA A 182 16.11 0.22 7.12
CA ALA A 182 16.68 1.53 6.79
C ALA A 182 17.61 1.54 5.54
N PRO A 183 18.48 0.53 5.32
CA PRO A 183 19.30 0.47 4.11
C PRO A 183 18.47 0.23 2.83
N ARG A 184 17.35 -0.48 2.95
CA ARG A 184 16.49 -0.86 1.81
C ARG A 184 15.51 0.25 1.43
N LEU A 185 14.98 1.00 2.40
CA LEU A 185 14.19 2.23 2.15
C LEU A 185 15.02 3.29 1.41
N ALA A 186 16.30 3.43 1.76
CA ALA A 186 17.22 4.31 1.04
C ALA A 186 17.48 3.83 -0.40
N LYS A 187 17.46 2.50 -0.62
CA LYS A 187 17.65 1.90 -1.95
C LYS A 187 16.41 2.03 -2.83
N LEU A 188 15.20 1.78 -2.30
CA LEU A 188 13.95 2.03 -3.03
C LEU A 188 13.77 3.52 -3.35
N ALA A 189 14.09 4.41 -2.41
CA ALA A 189 14.06 5.86 -2.68
C ALA A 189 15.09 6.30 -3.73
N ALA A 190 16.23 5.59 -3.82
CA ALA A 190 17.23 5.82 -4.87
C ALA A 190 16.82 5.21 -6.22
N GLU A 191 16.10 4.08 -6.23
CA GLU A 191 15.55 3.44 -7.43
C GLU A 191 14.37 4.25 -7.99
N ASP A 192 13.48 4.78 -7.15
CA ASP A 192 12.44 5.75 -7.52
C ASP A 192 13.02 7.08 -8.03
N ALA A 193 14.19 7.50 -7.53
CA ALA A 193 14.91 8.69 -8.00
C ALA A 193 15.78 8.43 -9.26
N ALA A 194 16.08 7.17 -9.58
CA ALA A 194 16.86 6.77 -10.74
C ALA A 194 15.99 6.41 -11.95
N VAL A 195 14.67 6.29 -11.78
CA VAL A 195 13.73 6.49 -12.89
C VAL A 195 13.99 7.91 -13.41
N PRO A 196 14.26 8.12 -14.72
CA PRO A 196 14.48 9.47 -15.24
C PRO A 196 13.21 10.28 -14.99
N VAL A 197 13.24 11.11 -13.96
CA VAL A 197 12.30 12.22 -13.83
C VAL A 197 12.80 13.22 -14.87
N GLU A 198 12.26 13.14 -16.08
CA GLU A 198 12.43 14.21 -17.05
C GLU A 198 12.10 15.52 -16.34
N ALA A 199 13.07 16.44 -16.41
CA ALA A 199 13.06 17.68 -15.68
C ALA A 199 11.75 18.43 -15.94
N ALA A 200 11.10 18.78 -14.82
CA ALA A 200 9.91 19.61 -14.73
C ALA A 200 9.72 20.62 -15.88
N ALA A 201 8.87 20.24 -16.84
CA ALA A 201 7.90 21.13 -17.44
C ALA A 201 6.51 20.62 -17.02
N THR A 202 5.73 21.50 -16.40
CA THR A 202 4.36 21.33 -15.86
C THR A 202 3.65 19.97 -16.11
N PRO A 203 3.37 19.18 -15.05
CA PRO A 203 2.80 17.82 -15.14
C PRO A 203 1.27 17.81 -15.25
N ALA A 204 0.69 18.64 -16.12
CA ALA A 204 -0.77 18.67 -16.32
C ALA A 204 -1.21 18.07 -17.67
N ASP A 205 -0.39 18.18 -18.72
CA ASP A 205 -0.86 17.87 -20.08
C ASP A 205 -0.23 16.60 -20.71
N ALA A 206 1.03 16.26 -20.42
CA ALA A 206 1.71 15.15 -21.12
C ALA A 206 1.40 13.75 -20.53
N ALA A 207 1.44 13.58 -19.20
CA ALA A 207 1.05 12.32 -18.56
C ALA A 207 -0.46 12.08 -18.60
N ALA A 208 -1.25 13.16 -18.70
CA ALA A 208 -2.68 13.10 -18.96
C ALA A 208 -2.95 12.71 -20.41
N ALA A 209 -2.15 13.18 -21.39
CA ALA A 209 -2.33 12.83 -22.80
C ALA A 209 -2.15 11.33 -23.06
N ASP A 210 -1.08 10.70 -22.56
CA ASP A 210 -0.87 9.26 -22.77
C ASP A 210 -1.88 8.40 -22.00
N GLN A 211 -2.27 8.78 -20.77
CA GLN A 211 -3.34 8.09 -20.05
C GLN A 211 -4.72 8.25 -20.70
N LYS A 212 -4.94 9.36 -21.41
CA LYS A 212 -6.17 9.67 -22.15
C LYS A 212 -6.22 9.00 -23.53
N LEU A 213 -5.09 8.47 -24.01
CA LEU A 213 -4.99 7.65 -25.22
C LEU A 213 -5.16 6.14 -24.93
N LEU A 214 -5.02 5.72 -23.67
CA LEU A 214 -5.16 4.31 -23.22
C LEU A 214 -6.61 3.95 -22.87
N HIS A 215 -7.55 4.33 -23.73
CA HIS A 215 -8.94 3.94 -23.60
C HIS A 215 -9.26 2.83 -24.60
N GLY A 216 -9.19 1.59 -24.13
CA GLY A 216 -9.77 0.46 -24.84
C GLY A 216 -11.29 0.57 -25.02
N PRO A 217 -11.89 -0.23 -25.92
CA PRO A 217 -13.30 -0.52 -25.98
C PRO A 217 -13.85 -0.73 -24.58
N GLN A 218 -14.80 0.11 -24.23
CA GLN A 218 -15.39 0.10 -22.91
C GLN A 218 -16.17 -1.21 -22.71
N LEU A 219 -16.34 -1.63 -21.44
CA LEU A 219 -17.15 -2.81 -21.11
C LEU A 219 -18.57 -2.65 -21.72
N PRO A 220 -19.26 -3.74 -22.08
CA PRO A 220 -20.58 -3.68 -22.77
C PRO A 220 -21.68 -2.87 -22.05
N GLY A 221 -21.49 -2.50 -20.77
CA GLY A 221 -22.38 -1.61 -20.01
C GLY A 221 -21.90 -0.17 -19.83
N ASN A 222 -20.66 0.14 -20.22
CA ASN A 222 -20.08 1.49 -20.15
C ASN A 222 -19.76 2.05 -21.54
N ALA A 223 -19.75 1.23 -22.60
CA ALA A 223 -19.50 1.68 -23.95
C ALA A 223 -20.60 2.63 -24.43
N MET A 224 -20.18 3.83 -24.84
CA MET A 224 -21.01 4.68 -25.68
C MET A 224 -21.37 3.88 -26.93
N ASP A 225 -22.66 3.83 -27.24
CA ASP A 225 -23.12 3.25 -28.49
C ASP A 225 -22.82 4.19 -29.67
N GLN A 226 -22.84 3.63 -30.88
CA GLN A 226 -22.55 4.40 -32.09
C GLN A 226 -23.53 5.58 -32.27
N ASP A 227 -24.77 5.43 -31.81
CA ASP A 227 -25.79 6.49 -31.86
C ASP A 227 -25.49 7.65 -30.89
N GLU A 228 -24.79 7.39 -29.79
CA GLU A 228 -24.27 8.41 -28.87
C GLU A 228 -23.04 9.12 -29.44
N ILE A 229 -22.16 8.39 -30.12
CA ILE A 229 -21.00 8.96 -30.82
C ILE A 229 -21.48 9.91 -31.93
N ASP A 230 -22.44 9.46 -32.73
CA ASP A 230 -22.98 10.26 -33.84
C ASP A 230 -23.71 11.51 -33.33
N ARG A 231 -24.43 11.42 -32.19
CA ARG A 231 -25.02 12.59 -31.52
C ARG A 231 -23.99 13.56 -30.97
N LEU A 232 -22.90 13.05 -30.39
CA LEU A 232 -21.82 13.88 -29.87
C LEU A 232 -21.14 14.65 -31.02
N LEU A 233 -20.85 13.97 -32.13
CA LEU A 233 -20.22 14.59 -33.30
C LEU A 233 -21.15 15.60 -34.00
N ALA A 234 -22.44 15.31 -34.08
CA ALA A 234 -23.44 16.24 -34.59
C ALA A 234 -23.64 17.50 -33.72
N SER A 235 -23.15 17.49 -32.46
CA SER A 235 -23.21 18.67 -31.57
C SER A 235 -22.04 19.65 -31.74
N PHE A 236 -21.06 19.30 -32.57
CA PHE A 236 -19.90 20.15 -32.89
C PHE A 236 -20.03 20.93 -34.22
N ASP A 237 -21.09 20.65 -35.01
CA ASP A 237 -21.53 21.44 -36.17
C ASP A 237 -22.63 22.45 -35.77
#